data_AF-A0A2T2R9N3-F1
#
_entry.id   AF-A0A2T2R9N3-F1
#
_cell.length_a   1.000
_cell.length_b   1.000
_cell.length_c   1.000
_cell.angle_alpha   90.00
_cell.angle_beta   90.00
_cell.angle_gamma   90.00
#
_symmetry.space_group_name_H-M   'P 1'
#
loop_
_entity.id
_entity.type
_entity.pdbx_description
1 polymer ?
#
loop_
_entity_poly.entity_id
_entity_poly.type
_entity_poly.pdbx_seq_one_letter_code
_entity_poly.pdbx_strand_id
1 'polypeptide(L)'
;MCRTISAVANDDEALARVSAARRLAREAVWAAGGEPPAVAAASAHEADGGVGGGDVGEPLAIDLDATISIAHSDDKDGAGATYKGTWGFHPMLAYLDRGDGTSEALAGRLRPGNAGANNAGDRLAVFAEACWQLPELPAGLWRLVRADTAGASHAFLDAARQAGWAFSVGFPLSPEIKDAIRDLPEAAWTPAITQCGDLRPDAEVAELTDTVDLTGWPAGSRLIVRCEPLHPGAQQTLDYVEGCRFTAFLTDQPDQGLARLDARHRGHARVEDCIRCDKDTGLRTLPCDTLARNAVWLELILSAHDLINYRVCVTAGNFPATTCGNVVDNCISGYKTECLFKVESNKDYGDSDLMCTKIGDSGSPHFAYAVAYGIHNNSPKDTACGGWVKAEHAGEAAREMNVDILTS
;
A
#
# COMPACT_ATOMS: atom_id res chain seq x y z
N MET A 1 11.90 7.97 -25.86
CA MET A 1 11.10 8.39 -24.69
C MET A 1 9.64 8.53 -25.12
N CYS A 2 8.68 8.05 -24.31
CA CYS A 2 7.26 8.09 -24.64
C CYS A 2 6.76 9.51 -24.94
N ARG A 3 6.11 9.74 -26.09
CA ARG A 3 5.45 11.03 -26.36
C ARG A 3 4.34 11.31 -25.34
N THR A 4 3.63 10.28 -24.89
CA THR A 4 2.53 10.38 -23.91
C THR A 4 3.01 10.75 -22.51
N ILE A 5 4.06 10.08 -22.00
CA ILE A 5 4.63 10.43 -20.69
C ILE A 5 5.11 11.88 -20.70
N SER A 6 5.76 12.32 -21.78
CA SER A 6 6.16 13.71 -21.92
C SER A 6 4.98 14.67 -21.98
N ALA A 7 3.89 14.32 -22.66
CA ALA A 7 2.69 15.16 -22.72
C ALA A 7 2.03 15.30 -21.35
N VAL A 8 1.85 14.19 -20.62
CA VAL A 8 1.27 14.19 -19.27
C VAL A 8 2.18 14.95 -18.29
N ALA A 9 3.48 14.78 -18.37
CA ALA A 9 4.43 15.46 -17.48
C ALA A 9 4.52 16.97 -17.70
N ASN A 10 4.10 17.46 -18.86
CA ASN A 10 4.09 18.89 -19.21
C ASN A 10 2.70 19.53 -19.01
N ASP A 11 1.72 18.78 -18.53
CA ASP A 11 0.37 19.25 -18.24
C ASP A 11 0.13 19.18 -16.74
N ASP A 12 0.05 20.37 -16.12
CA ASP A 12 -0.06 20.53 -14.67
C ASP A 12 -1.29 19.82 -14.07
N GLU A 13 -2.32 19.55 -14.88
CA GLU A 13 -3.55 18.87 -14.43
C GLU A 13 -3.60 17.38 -14.80
N ALA A 14 -2.75 16.91 -15.72
CA ALA A 14 -2.91 15.56 -16.26
C ALA A 14 -2.72 14.46 -15.21
N LEU A 15 -1.79 14.63 -14.27
CA LEU A 15 -1.62 13.72 -13.13
C LEU A 15 -2.85 13.71 -12.21
N ALA A 16 -3.45 14.87 -11.96
CA ALA A 16 -4.68 14.97 -11.18
C ALA A 16 -5.84 14.24 -11.88
N ARG A 17 -5.93 14.31 -13.22
CA ARG A 17 -6.93 13.57 -13.99
C ARG A 17 -6.70 12.05 -13.95
N VAL A 18 -5.45 11.59 -14.01
CA VAL A 18 -5.13 10.16 -13.84
C VAL A 18 -5.50 9.69 -12.43
N SER A 19 -5.16 10.47 -11.40
CA SER A 19 -5.53 10.20 -10.01
C SER A 19 -7.06 10.12 -9.85
N ALA A 20 -7.81 11.06 -10.44
CA ALA A 20 -9.28 11.02 -10.46
C ALA A 20 -9.84 9.78 -11.17
N ALA A 21 -9.26 9.37 -12.29
CA ALA A 21 -9.67 8.16 -12.99
C ALA A 21 -9.46 6.90 -12.13
N ARG A 22 -8.34 6.81 -11.39
CA ARG A 22 -8.07 5.71 -10.44
C ARG A 22 -9.10 5.66 -9.32
N ARG A 23 -9.46 6.82 -8.75
CA ARG A 23 -10.51 6.94 -7.74
C ARG A 23 -11.86 6.44 -8.28
N LEU A 24 -12.29 6.91 -9.45
CA LEU A 24 -13.55 6.48 -10.08
C LEU A 24 -13.56 4.98 -10.38
N ALA A 25 -12.42 4.42 -10.81
CA ALA A 25 -12.29 2.98 -11.01
C ALA A 25 -12.44 2.20 -9.70
N ARG A 26 -11.86 2.71 -8.60
CA ARG A 26 -12.03 2.14 -7.25
C ARG A 26 -13.48 2.16 -6.80
N GLU A 27 -14.14 3.31 -6.92
CA GLU A 27 -15.57 3.49 -6.62
C GLU A 27 -16.42 2.48 -7.39
N ALA A 28 -16.16 2.29 -8.68
CA ALA A 28 -16.88 1.31 -9.51
C ALA A 28 -16.62 -0.14 -9.07
N VAL A 29 -15.39 -0.51 -8.73
CA VAL A 29 -15.05 -1.86 -8.25
C VAL A 29 -15.70 -2.14 -6.90
N TRP A 30 -15.66 -1.19 -5.97
CA TRP A 30 -16.30 -1.33 -4.67
C TRP A 30 -17.82 -1.43 -4.81
N ALA A 31 -18.45 -0.63 -5.66
CA ALA A 31 -19.89 -0.74 -5.94
C ALA A 31 -20.29 -2.09 -6.58
N ALA A 32 -19.34 -2.78 -7.21
CA ALA A 32 -19.55 -4.09 -7.83
C ALA A 32 -19.32 -5.27 -6.86
N GLY A 33 -19.17 -5.03 -5.55
CA GLY A 33 -18.91 -6.08 -4.56
C GLY A 33 -17.42 -6.34 -4.29
N GLY A 34 -16.53 -5.49 -4.81
CA GLY A 34 -15.09 -5.57 -4.61
C GLY A 34 -14.58 -4.74 -3.44
N GLU A 35 -15.43 -4.24 -2.56
CA GLU A 35 -15.04 -3.41 -1.41
C GLU A 35 -14.25 -4.22 -0.35
N PRO A 36 -13.46 -3.56 0.51
CA PRO A 36 -12.78 -4.22 1.62
C PRO A 36 -13.77 -4.84 2.62
N PRO A 37 -13.46 -5.99 3.24
CA PRO A 37 -14.32 -6.61 4.26
C PRO A 37 -14.79 -5.67 5.38
N ALA A 38 -13.92 -4.76 5.84
CA ALA A 38 -14.28 -3.77 6.85
C ALA A 38 -15.36 -2.79 6.35
N VAL A 39 -15.30 -2.41 5.07
CA VAL A 39 -16.29 -1.55 4.42
C VAL A 39 -17.60 -2.31 4.23
N ALA A 40 -17.56 -3.54 3.70
CA ALA A 40 -18.75 -4.37 3.54
C ALA A 40 -19.48 -4.60 4.87
N ALA A 41 -18.74 -4.91 5.95
CA ALA A 41 -19.30 -5.11 7.27
C ALA A 41 -19.93 -3.83 7.84
N ALA A 42 -19.28 -2.68 7.67
CA ALA A 42 -19.81 -1.39 8.13
C ALA A 42 -21.06 -0.98 7.33
N SER A 43 -21.06 -1.15 6.01
CA SER A 43 -22.23 -0.90 5.15
C SER A 43 -23.43 -1.76 5.54
N ALA A 44 -23.20 -3.05 5.84
CA ALA A 44 -24.26 -3.94 6.29
C ALA A 44 -24.83 -3.52 7.65
N HIS A 45 -23.96 -3.13 8.59
CA HIS A 45 -24.39 -2.65 9.91
C HIS A 45 -25.22 -1.35 9.81
N GLU A 46 -24.80 -0.42 8.96
CA GLU A 46 -25.53 0.83 8.70
C GLU A 46 -26.90 0.55 8.06
N ALA A 47 -26.97 -0.37 7.09
CA ALA A 47 -28.22 -0.77 6.43
C ALA A 47 -29.24 -1.40 7.40
N ASP A 48 -28.77 -2.12 8.41
CA ASP A 48 -29.60 -2.70 9.47
C ASP A 48 -30.07 -1.68 10.53
N GLY A 49 -29.75 -0.39 10.35
CA GLY A 49 -30.11 0.69 11.28
C GLY A 49 -29.22 0.74 12.53
N GLY A 50 -28.05 0.09 12.49
CA GLY A 50 -27.04 0.19 13.53
C GLY A 50 -26.49 1.62 13.61
N VAL A 51 -26.56 2.22 14.81
CA VAL A 51 -25.98 3.56 15.06
C VAL A 51 -24.77 3.42 15.97
N GLY A 52 -23.59 3.39 15.36
CA GLY A 52 -22.30 3.46 16.06
C GLY A 52 -21.89 2.20 16.84
N GLY A 53 -20.61 1.85 16.75
CA GLY A 53 -19.84 1.15 17.79
C GLY A 53 -20.39 -0.18 18.30
N GLY A 54 -20.85 -1.07 17.41
CA GLY A 54 -20.78 -2.51 17.70
C GLY A 54 -19.31 -2.93 17.93
N ASP A 55 -19.08 -4.10 18.57
CA ASP A 55 -17.75 -4.68 18.84
C ASP A 55 -16.80 -4.35 17.68
N VAL A 56 -15.81 -3.48 17.94
CA VAL A 56 -15.14 -2.72 16.88
C VAL A 56 -14.47 -3.71 15.96
N GLY A 57 -15.07 -3.93 14.78
CA GLY A 57 -14.52 -4.81 13.75
C GLY A 57 -13.12 -4.37 13.35
N GLU A 58 -12.45 -5.13 12.49
CA GLU A 58 -11.14 -4.71 12.02
C GLU A 58 -11.22 -3.37 11.26
N PRO A 59 -10.28 -2.44 11.49
CA PRO A 59 -10.33 -1.12 10.88
C PRO A 59 -10.01 -1.19 9.39
N LEU A 60 -10.51 -0.22 8.63
CA LEU A 60 -9.93 0.09 7.33
C LEU A 60 -8.56 0.76 7.56
N ALA A 61 -7.49 0.13 7.08
CA ALA A 61 -6.13 0.57 7.38
C ALA A 61 -5.41 1.18 6.16
N ILE A 62 -4.76 2.34 6.34
CA ILE A 62 -3.81 2.90 5.38
C ILE A 62 -2.39 2.71 5.91
N ASP A 63 -1.53 2.11 5.10
CA ASP A 63 -0.10 1.96 5.37
C ASP A 63 0.73 2.97 4.59
N LEU A 64 1.56 3.72 5.30
CA LEU A 64 2.48 4.70 4.74
C LEU A 64 3.92 4.23 4.89
N ASP A 65 4.65 4.11 3.78
CA ASP A 65 6.07 3.80 3.82
C ASP A 65 6.84 4.49 2.68
N ALA A 66 8.13 4.74 2.92
CA ALA A 66 9.01 5.32 1.94
C ALA A 66 10.04 4.30 1.45
N THR A 67 10.26 4.25 0.15
CA THR A 67 11.21 3.30 -0.44
C THR A 67 12.24 3.99 -1.32
N ILE A 68 13.39 3.34 -1.49
CA ILE A 68 14.44 3.81 -2.40
C ILE A 68 14.28 3.10 -3.75
N SER A 69 14.22 3.90 -4.81
CA SER A 69 14.35 3.47 -6.21
C SER A 69 15.74 3.85 -6.70
N ILE A 70 16.59 2.86 -6.97
CA ILE A 70 18.00 3.11 -7.33
C ILE A 70 18.07 3.68 -8.74
N ALA A 71 18.89 4.72 -8.91
CA ALA A 71 19.26 5.25 -10.21
C ALA A 71 20.75 4.99 -10.47
N HIS A 72 21.07 4.52 -11.67
CA HIS A 72 22.45 4.30 -12.12
C HIS A 72 22.99 5.43 -12.99
N SER A 73 22.35 6.60 -12.93
CA SER A 73 22.69 7.78 -13.72
C SER A 73 22.51 9.02 -12.86
N ASP A 74 23.49 9.90 -12.91
CA ASP A 74 23.54 11.23 -12.32
C ASP A 74 22.87 12.29 -13.21
N ASP A 75 22.66 11.99 -14.50
CA ASP A 75 21.95 12.86 -15.46
C ASP A 75 20.43 12.92 -15.26
N LYS A 76 19.89 12.21 -14.25
CA LYS A 76 18.45 12.23 -13.93
C LYS A 76 18.12 13.31 -12.93
N ASP A 77 17.28 14.25 -13.33
CA ASP A 77 16.75 15.28 -12.46
C ASP A 77 16.01 14.66 -11.25
N GLY A 78 16.35 15.16 -10.05
CA GLY A 78 15.89 14.64 -8.76
C GLY A 78 16.59 13.37 -8.28
N ALA A 79 17.40 12.68 -9.08
CA ALA A 79 18.22 11.59 -8.55
C ALA A 79 19.33 12.16 -7.66
N GLY A 80 19.52 11.57 -6.48
CA GLY A 80 20.49 12.08 -5.51
C GLY A 80 20.92 11.07 -4.47
N ALA A 81 21.88 11.47 -3.64
CA ALA A 81 22.36 10.67 -2.53
C ALA A 81 21.25 10.44 -1.50
N THR A 82 21.07 9.18 -1.11
CA THR A 82 20.06 8.73 -0.15
C THR A 82 20.66 8.53 1.23
N TYR A 83 19.82 8.51 2.26
CA TYR A 83 20.27 8.25 3.64
C TYR A 83 20.92 6.87 3.83
N LYS A 84 20.59 5.88 2.97
CA LYS A 84 21.22 4.55 2.97
C LYS A 84 22.56 4.51 2.23
N GLY A 85 23.11 5.66 1.82
CA GLY A 85 24.37 5.73 1.07
C GLY A 85 24.28 5.23 -0.38
N THR A 86 23.06 5.09 -0.91
CA THR A 86 22.81 4.77 -2.33
C THR A 86 22.45 6.03 -3.12
N TRP A 87 22.27 5.91 -4.44
CA TRP A 87 21.88 7.01 -5.33
C TRP A 87 20.56 6.69 -6.04
N GLY A 88 19.62 7.62 -6.04
CA GLY A 88 18.32 7.38 -6.66
C GLY A 88 17.22 8.35 -6.24
N PHE A 89 16.01 7.82 -6.09
CA PHE A 89 14.81 8.54 -5.65
C PHE A 89 14.28 7.93 -4.36
N HIS A 90 13.45 8.69 -3.64
CA HIS A 90 12.91 8.27 -2.35
C HIS A 90 11.39 8.42 -2.27
N PRO A 91 10.60 7.78 -3.18
CA PRO A 91 9.14 7.90 -3.17
C PRO A 91 8.51 7.57 -1.81
N MET A 92 7.48 8.33 -1.45
CA MET A 92 6.60 8.06 -0.33
C MET A 92 5.30 7.47 -0.87
N LEU A 93 4.86 6.34 -0.32
CA LEU A 93 3.76 5.54 -0.85
C LEU A 93 2.70 5.33 0.24
N ALA A 94 1.45 5.23 -0.19
CA ALA A 94 0.32 4.93 0.66
C ALA A 94 -0.50 3.81 0.04
N TYR A 95 -0.72 2.73 0.81
CA TYR A 95 -1.51 1.58 0.38
C TYR A 95 -2.68 1.37 1.35
N LEU A 96 -3.79 0.86 0.82
CA LEU A 96 -4.89 0.35 1.62
C LEU A 96 -4.60 -1.12 1.99
N ASP A 97 -4.52 -1.45 3.28
CA ASP A 97 -4.60 -2.83 3.74
C ASP A 97 -6.07 -3.20 3.87
N ARG A 98 -6.52 -4.13 3.01
CA ARG A 98 -7.92 -4.56 2.97
C ARG A 98 -8.26 -5.57 4.06
N GLY A 99 -7.26 -6.16 4.72
CA GLY A 99 -7.45 -7.19 5.76
C GLY A 99 -7.79 -8.59 5.24
N ASP A 100 -8.00 -8.76 3.93
CA ASP A 100 -8.24 -10.03 3.24
C ASP A 100 -6.97 -10.61 2.59
N GLY A 101 -5.80 -10.00 2.83
CA GLY A 101 -4.53 -10.37 2.21
C GLY A 101 -4.29 -9.75 0.83
N THR A 102 -5.18 -8.84 0.39
CA THR A 102 -4.97 -7.97 -0.77
C THR A 102 -4.75 -6.53 -0.32
N SER A 103 -4.26 -5.69 -1.23
CA SER A 103 -4.01 -4.28 -0.97
C SER A 103 -4.43 -3.43 -2.17
N GLU A 104 -4.56 -2.13 -1.97
CA GLU A 104 -4.79 -1.21 -3.07
C GLU A 104 -3.78 -0.07 -3.00
N ALA A 105 -3.28 0.38 -4.14
CA ALA A 105 -2.39 1.53 -4.18
C ALA A 105 -3.26 2.78 -4.03
N LEU A 106 -3.09 3.58 -2.99
CA LEU A 106 -3.85 4.81 -2.84
C LEU A 106 -3.10 5.97 -3.49
N ALA A 107 -1.91 6.29 -2.98
CA ALA A 107 -1.15 7.44 -3.45
C ALA A 107 0.35 7.18 -3.46
N GLY A 108 1.08 7.93 -4.28
CA GLY A 108 2.53 7.89 -4.32
C GLY A 108 3.11 9.23 -4.73
N ARG A 109 3.96 9.79 -3.87
CA ARG A 109 4.70 11.02 -4.17
C ARG A 109 6.14 10.69 -4.47
N LEU A 110 6.55 10.94 -5.72
CA LEU A 110 7.94 10.81 -6.10
C LEU A 110 8.75 11.94 -5.48
N ARG A 111 9.82 11.59 -4.76
CA ARG A 111 10.71 12.55 -4.12
C ARG A 111 12.15 12.38 -4.58
N PRO A 112 12.94 13.48 -4.59
CA PRO A 112 14.36 13.39 -4.84
C PRO A 112 15.08 12.44 -3.88
N GLY A 113 16.22 11.88 -4.30
CA GLY A 113 16.99 10.92 -3.48
C GLY A 113 17.46 11.47 -2.14
N ASN A 114 17.76 12.77 -2.10
CA ASN A 114 18.17 13.49 -0.90
C ASN A 114 17.00 13.99 -0.03
N ALA A 115 15.75 13.62 -0.37
CA ALA A 115 14.60 13.96 0.45
C ALA A 115 14.70 13.28 1.83
N GLY A 116 14.69 14.10 2.89
CA GLY A 116 14.76 13.62 4.26
C GLY A 116 13.61 12.67 4.61
N ALA A 117 13.92 11.60 5.35
CA ALA A 117 12.91 10.64 5.82
C ALA A 117 11.84 11.30 6.72
N ASN A 118 12.17 12.40 7.38
CA ASN A 118 11.33 13.11 8.35
C ASN A 118 10.59 14.33 7.78
N ASN A 119 10.47 14.48 6.44
CA ASN A 119 9.68 15.57 5.88
C ASN A 119 8.18 15.34 6.14
N ALA A 120 7.68 15.85 7.26
CA ALA A 120 6.29 15.72 7.67
C ALA A 120 5.31 16.24 6.60
N GLY A 121 5.72 17.23 5.79
CA GLY A 121 4.90 17.77 4.71
C GLY A 121 4.57 16.75 3.62
N ASP A 122 5.54 15.96 3.18
CA ASP A 122 5.31 14.93 2.15
C ASP A 122 4.40 13.81 2.68
N ARG A 123 4.59 13.42 3.94
CA ARG A 123 3.78 12.38 4.59
C ARG A 123 2.33 12.85 4.76
N LEU A 124 2.13 14.08 5.23
CA LEU A 124 0.80 14.70 5.31
C LEU A 124 0.12 14.75 3.94
N ALA A 125 0.87 15.13 2.90
CA ALA A 125 0.31 15.30 1.59
C ALA A 125 -0.06 13.96 0.93
N VAL A 126 0.79 12.93 1.02
CA VAL A 126 0.45 11.60 0.51
C VAL A 126 -0.71 10.97 1.30
N PHE A 127 -0.81 11.24 2.62
CA PHE A 127 -1.94 10.77 3.43
C PHE A 127 -3.24 11.45 3.01
N ALA A 128 -3.22 12.76 2.75
CA ALA A 128 -4.38 13.49 2.24
C ALA A 128 -4.80 12.97 0.86
N GLU A 129 -3.84 12.71 -0.05
CA GLU A 129 -4.11 12.10 -1.35
C GLU A 129 -4.69 10.69 -1.21
N ALA A 130 -4.17 9.91 -0.28
CA ALA A 130 -4.67 8.56 -0.01
C ALA A 130 -6.11 8.59 0.52
N CYS A 131 -6.42 9.51 1.44
CA CYS A 131 -7.79 9.71 1.90
C CYS A 131 -8.71 10.15 0.77
N TRP A 132 -8.23 11.02 -0.13
CA TRP A 132 -9.01 11.47 -1.28
C TRP A 132 -9.28 10.36 -2.31
N GLN A 133 -8.42 9.34 -2.38
CA GLN A 133 -8.59 8.18 -3.27
C GLN A 133 -9.66 7.19 -2.80
N LEU A 134 -10.12 7.31 -1.56
CA LEU A 134 -11.18 6.46 -1.03
C LEU A 134 -12.58 6.97 -1.46
N PRO A 135 -13.50 6.06 -1.79
CA PRO A 135 -14.92 6.36 -1.92
C PRO A 135 -15.51 6.95 -0.63
N GLU A 136 -16.77 7.37 -0.70
CA GLU A 136 -17.53 7.68 0.52
C GLU A 136 -17.59 6.43 1.42
N LEU A 137 -17.19 6.60 2.68
CA LEU A 137 -17.08 5.51 3.64
C LEU A 137 -18.32 5.46 4.54
N PRO A 138 -18.81 4.25 4.91
CA PRO A 138 -19.94 4.09 5.81
C PRO A 138 -19.78 4.84 7.14
N ALA A 139 -20.91 5.30 7.67
CA ALA A 139 -20.94 5.99 8.95
C ALA A 139 -20.45 5.06 10.07
N GLY A 140 -19.50 5.55 10.88
CA GLY A 140 -18.95 4.75 11.98
C GLY A 140 -17.91 3.70 11.58
N LEU A 141 -17.53 3.61 10.30
CA LEU A 141 -16.37 2.80 9.89
C LEU A 141 -15.12 3.28 10.63
N TRP A 142 -14.53 2.38 11.40
CA TRP A 142 -13.28 2.62 12.09
C TRP A 142 -12.10 2.60 11.12
N ARG A 143 -11.21 3.58 11.28
CA ARG A 143 -10.15 3.93 10.35
C ARG A 143 -8.83 4.02 11.09
N LEU A 144 -7.79 3.40 10.54
CA LEU A 144 -6.46 3.35 11.15
C LEU A 144 -5.40 3.74 10.12
N VAL A 145 -4.50 4.66 10.47
CA VAL A 145 -3.30 4.91 9.69
C VAL A 145 -2.09 4.30 10.40
N ARG A 146 -1.25 3.59 9.65
CA ARG A 146 -0.04 2.96 10.17
C ARG A 146 1.20 3.44 9.43
N ALA A 147 2.28 3.53 10.18
CA ALA A 147 3.59 3.91 9.64
C ALA A 147 4.73 3.36 10.50
N ASP A 148 5.92 3.38 9.92
CA ASP A 148 7.18 3.17 10.62
C ASP A 148 7.49 4.26 11.66
N THR A 149 8.67 4.18 12.28
CA THR A 149 9.10 5.16 13.27
C THR A 149 9.20 6.59 12.73
N ALA A 150 9.49 6.77 11.43
CA ALA A 150 9.48 8.09 10.82
C ALA A 150 8.06 8.70 10.73
N GLY A 151 7.01 7.92 10.99
CA GLY A 151 5.63 8.36 11.16
C GLY A 151 5.32 9.01 12.50
N ALA A 152 6.18 8.88 13.52
CA ALA A 152 6.01 9.51 14.83
C ALA A 152 6.30 11.03 14.77
N SER A 153 5.38 11.78 14.16
CA SER A 153 5.44 13.25 14.04
C SER A 153 4.14 13.86 14.56
N HIS A 154 4.23 14.83 15.48
CA HIS A 154 3.08 15.52 16.06
C HIS A 154 2.11 16.04 15.00
N ALA A 155 2.62 16.79 14.01
CA ALA A 155 1.80 17.37 12.95
C ALA A 155 1.06 16.30 12.12
N PHE A 156 1.70 15.16 11.86
CA PHE A 156 1.07 14.07 11.12
C PHE A 156 -0.03 13.39 11.93
N LEU A 157 0.24 13.06 13.20
CA LEU A 157 -0.75 12.39 14.05
C LEU A 157 -1.94 13.30 14.37
N ASP A 158 -1.70 14.59 14.61
CA ASP A 158 -2.78 15.57 14.80
C ASP A 158 -3.67 15.67 13.55
N ALA A 159 -3.07 15.70 12.35
CA ALA A 159 -3.82 15.74 11.10
C ALA A 159 -4.61 14.46 10.84
N ALA A 160 -4.04 13.29 11.14
CA ALA A 160 -4.74 12.00 11.05
C ALA A 160 -6.00 12.00 11.94
N ARG A 161 -5.86 12.44 13.19
CA ARG A 161 -7.00 12.54 14.12
C ARG A 161 -8.04 13.56 13.67
N GLN A 162 -7.62 14.72 13.18
CA GLN A 162 -8.53 15.73 12.62
C GLN A 162 -9.31 15.19 11.42
N ALA A 163 -8.71 14.29 10.62
CA ALA A 163 -9.37 13.59 9.53
C ALA A 163 -10.23 12.38 9.98
N GLY A 164 -10.31 12.10 11.28
CA GLY A 164 -11.09 10.98 11.83
C GLY A 164 -10.39 9.62 11.73
N TRP A 165 -9.07 9.60 11.61
CA TRP A 165 -8.26 8.38 11.60
C TRP A 165 -7.56 8.19 12.94
N ALA A 166 -7.70 7.00 13.52
CA ALA A 166 -6.80 6.54 14.57
C ALA A 166 -5.40 6.27 13.98
N PHE A 167 -4.36 6.20 14.80
CA PHE A 167 -3.00 5.94 14.33
C PHE A 167 -2.32 4.78 15.07
N SER A 168 -1.35 4.16 14.40
CA SER A 168 -0.40 3.22 14.98
C SER A 168 0.95 3.36 14.30
N VAL A 169 1.88 4.05 14.94
CA VAL A 169 3.18 4.39 14.36
C VAL A 169 4.33 3.83 15.19
N GLY A 170 5.39 3.37 14.54
CA GLY A 170 6.58 2.93 15.25
C GLY A 170 7.12 4.03 16.17
N PHE A 171 7.75 3.67 17.28
CA PHE A 171 8.26 4.63 18.26
C PHE A 171 9.72 4.32 18.62
N PRO A 172 10.61 5.32 18.66
CA PRO A 172 12.00 5.09 18.98
C PRO A 172 12.16 4.70 20.45
N LEU A 173 13.05 3.75 20.73
CA LEU A 173 13.39 3.33 22.10
C LEU A 173 14.44 4.26 22.70
N SER A 174 13.99 5.38 23.27
CA SER A 174 14.86 6.29 24.02
C SER A 174 15.38 5.63 25.31
N PRO A 175 16.45 6.15 25.94
CA PRO A 175 16.93 5.65 27.23
C PRO A 175 15.83 5.60 28.29
N GLU A 176 14.96 6.60 28.35
CA GLU A 176 13.85 6.69 29.30
C GLU A 176 12.84 5.56 29.09
N ILE A 177 12.54 5.23 27.84
CA ILE A 177 11.65 4.10 27.50
C ILE A 177 12.33 2.78 27.87
N LYS A 178 13.63 2.64 27.62
CA LYS A 178 14.39 1.44 28.01
C LYS A 178 14.40 1.24 29.53
N ASP A 179 14.50 2.32 30.30
CA ASP A 179 14.40 2.28 31.76
C ASP A 179 12.99 1.87 32.20
N ALA A 180 11.95 2.47 31.63
CA ALA A 180 10.56 2.11 31.90
C ALA A 180 10.25 0.62 31.58
N ILE A 181 10.85 0.07 30.52
CA ILE A 181 10.73 -1.36 30.17
C ILE A 181 11.34 -2.24 31.28
N ARG A 182 12.49 -1.86 31.85
CA ARG A 182 13.16 -2.64 32.91
C ARG A 182 12.38 -2.64 34.23
N ASP A 183 11.61 -1.58 34.46
CA ASP A 183 10.81 -1.42 35.68
C ASP A 183 9.43 -2.10 35.58
N LEU A 184 9.03 -2.60 34.40
CA LEU A 184 7.77 -3.31 34.24
C LEU A 184 7.78 -4.64 35.02
N PRO A 185 6.73 -4.93 35.83
CA PRO A 185 6.61 -6.22 36.48
C PRO A 185 6.26 -7.32 35.45
N GLU A 186 6.65 -8.57 35.74
CA GLU A 186 6.36 -9.73 34.88
C GLU A 186 4.86 -9.85 34.54
N ALA A 187 3.98 -9.52 35.50
CA ALA A 187 2.52 -9.56 35.30
C ALA A 187 1.95 -8.50 34.35
N ALA A 188 2.74 -7.50 33.94
CA ALA A 188 2.31 -6.51 32.94
C ALA A 188 2.42 -7.03 31.50
N TRP A 189 3.17 -8.13 31.30
CA TRP A 189 3.37 -8.73 29.99
C TRP A 189 2.24 -9.67 29.63
N THR A 190 1.77 -9.57 28.39
CA THR A 190 0.75 -10.44 27.81
C THR A 190 1.34 -11.17 26.61
N PRO A 191 1.06 -12.47 26.42
CA PRO A 191 1.49 -13.17 25.22
C PRO A 191 0.98 -12.49 23.94
N ALA A 192 1.85 -12.35 22.95
CA ALA A 192 1.47 -11.85 21.64
C ALA A 192 0.63 -12.87 20.87
N ILE A 193 0.03 -12.43 19.77
CA ILE A 193 -0.67 -13.31 18.82
C ILE A 193 -0.07 -13.17 17.42
N THR A 194 -0.26 -14.19 16.58
CA THR A 194 0.03 -14.16 15.15
C THR A 194 -0.97 -13.27 14.41
N GLN A 195 -0.72 -12.99 13.12
CA GLN A 195 -1.70 -12.26 12.28
C GLN A 195 -3.02 -13.04 12.10
N CYS A 196 -2.99 -14.35 12.31
CA CYS A 196 -4.14 -15.23 12.21
C CYS A 196 -4.87 -15.40 13.57
N GLY A 197 -4.37 -14.75 14.64
CA GLY A 197 -4.99 -14.76 15.97
C GLY A 197 -4.49 -15.85 16.93
N ASP A 198 -3.59 -16.72 16.48
CA ASP A 198 -3.02 -17.78 17.32
C ASP A 198 -2.03 -17.22 18.34
N LEU A 199 -1.93 -17.85 19.51
CA LEU A 199 -0.94 -17.47 20.51
C LEU A 199 0.49 -17.61 19.98
N ARG A 200 1.30 -16.60 20.28
CA ARG A 200 2.73 -16.55 19.96
C ARG A 200 3.51 -16.50 21.29
N PRO A 201 3.84 -17.65 21.89
CA PRO A 201 4.38 -17.72 23.25
C PRO A 201 5.83 -17.24 23.36
N ASP A 202 6.53 -17.15 22.22
CA ASP A 202 7.87 -16.59 22.14
C ASP A 202 7.84 -15.06 22.04
N ALA A 203 6.71 -14.38 22.18
CA ALA A 203 6.71 -12.93 22.15
C ALA A 203 5.67 -12.39 23.11
N GLU A 204 5.98 -11.25 23.72
CA GLU A 204 5.13 -10.63 24.73
C GLU A 204 4.97 -9.15 24.45
N VAL A 205 3.86 -8.59 24.92
CA VAL A 205 3.50 -7.20 24.74
C VAL A 205 3.06 -6.60 26.07
N ALA A 206 3.44 -5.35 26.29
CA ALA A 206 3.09 -4.59 27.48
C ALA A 206 2.79 -3.13 27.12
N GLU A 207 2.17 -2.42 28.05
CA GLU A 207 1.83 -1.00 27.90
C GLU A 207 2.68 -0.14 28.86
N LEU A 208 3.23 0.96 28.34
CA LEU A 208 4.08 1.91 29.05
C LEU A 208 3.40 3.27 29.25
N THR A 209 2.13 3.41 28.87
CA THR A 209 1.42 4.70 28.83
C THR A 209 1.49 5.47 30.16
N ASP A 210 1.42 4.77 31.30
CA ASP A 210 1.44 5.39 32.63
C ASP A 210 2.87 5.64 33.18
N THR A 211 3.91 5.17 32.48
CA THR A 211 5.30 5.24 32.94
C THR A 211 6.16 6.20 32.11
N VAL A 212 5.67 6.67 30.97
CA VAL A 212 6.38 7.62 30.09
C VAL A 212 5.61 8.93 29.90
N ASP A 213 6.33 10.04 29.73
CA ASP A 213 5.69 11.33 29.43
C ASP A 213 5.24 11.39 27.96
N LEU A 214 3.92 11.40 27.76
CA LEU A 214 3.28 11.55 26.45
C LEU A 214 2.62 12.91 26.24
N THR A 215 2.90 13.92 27.07
CA THR A 215 2.24 15.24 27.04
C THR A 215 2.32 15.94 25.68
N GLY A 216 3.37 15.68 24.90
CA GLY A 216 3.52 16.23 23.54
C GLY A 216 2.65 15.55 22.48
N TRP A 217 2.15 14.34 22.74
CA TRP A 217 1.42 13.53 21.76
C TRP A 217 -0.09 13.77 21.84
N PRO A 218 -0.86 13.42 20.79
CA PRO A 218 -2.30 13.64 20.79
C PRO A 218 -2.97 13.00 22.02
N ALA A 219 -3.96 13.67 22.62
CA ALA A 219 -4.63 13.19 23.83
C ALA A 219 -5.22 11.77 23.66
N GLY A 220 -4.93 10.86 24.59
CA GLY A 220 -5.30 9.44 24.48
C GLY A 220 -4.26 8.58 23.76
N SER A 221 -3.09 9.13 23.44
CA SER A 221 -1.94 8.35 22.96
C SER A 221 -1.50 7.34 24.03
N ARG A 222 -1.16 6.15 23.56
CA ARG A 222 -0.70 5.00 24.32
C ARG A 222 0.61 4.51 23.73
N LEU A 223 1.54 4.10 24.59
CA LEU A 223 2.82 3.54 24.17
C LEU A 223 2.83 2.04 24.47
N ILE A 224 2.88 1.23 23.42
CA ILE A 224 2.91 -0.22 23.53
C ILE A 224 4.30 -0.72 23.18
N VAL A 225 4.81 -1.66 23.96
CA VAL A 225 6.11 -2.31 23.75
C VAL A 225 5.91 -3.79 23.46
N ARG A 226 6.70 -4.30 22.53
CA ARG A 226 6.81 -5.72 22.19
C ARG A 226 8.21 -6.22 22.52
N CYS A 227 8.26 -7.38 23.15
CA CYS A 227 9.46 -8.16 23.45
C CYS A 227 9.50 -9.40 22.55
N GLU A 228 10.59 -9.61 21.81
CA GLU A 228 10.85 -10.83 21.06
C GLU A 228 12.25 -11.38 21.39
N PRO A 229 12.43 -12.70 21.51
CA PRO A 229 13.73 -13.35 21.62
C PRO A 229 14.61 -12.99 20.43
N LEU A 230 15.89 -12.81 20.70
CA LEU A 230 16.88 -12.69 19.65
C LEU A 230 16.90 -13.96 18.78
N HIS A 231 16.95 -13.78 17.46
CA HIS A 231 17.18 -14.90 16.55
C HIS A 231 18.54 -15.57 16.86
N PRO A 232 18.64 -16.90 16.73
CA PRO A 232 19.91 -17.61 16.93
C PRO A 232 21.02 -17.01 16.05
N GLY A 233 22.06 -16.47 16.66
CA GLY A 233 23.20 -15.84 15.98
C GLY A 233 23.16 -14.31 15.87
N ALA A 234 22.13 -13.65 16.40
CA ALA A 234 22.13 -12.18 16.49
C ALA A 234 23.26 -11.69 17.41
N GLN A 235 24.15 -10.83 16.88
CA GLN A 235 25.16 -10.14 17.69
C GLN A 235 24.45 -9.19 18.64
N GLN A 236 24.71 -9.31 19.94
CA GLN A 236 24.21 -8.37 20.95
C GLN A 236 24.77 -6.96 20.67
N THR A 237 23.92 -6.01 20.30
CA THR A 237 24.17 -4.58 20.23
C THR A 237 23.72 -3.95 21.55
N LEU A 238 24.15 -2.72 21.80
CA LEU A 238 23.86 -1.94 23.01
C LEU A 238 22.35 -1.65 23.23
N ASP A 239 21.48 -2.04 22.30
CA ASP A 239 20.04 -1.82 22.35
C ASP A 239 19.25 -2.98 22.95
N TYR A 240 19.89 -4.12 23.21
CA TYR A 240 19.23 -5.28 23.81
C TYR A 240 19.24 -5.18 25.33
N VAL A 241 18.05 -5.19 25.92
CA VAL A 241 17.88 -5.46 27.34
C VAL A 241 17.71 -6.98 27.47
N GLU A 242 18.58 -7.62 28.26
CA GLU A 242 18.38 -9.00 28.74
C GLU A 242 18.16 -10.08 27.67
N GLY A 243 18.74 -9.93 26.47
CA GLY A 243 18.67 -10.95 25.41
C GLY A 243 17.39 -10.94 24.58
N CYS A 244 16.57 -9.91 24.73
CA CYS A 244 15.37 -9.68 23.91
C CYS A 244 15.54 -8.45 23.00
N ARG A 245 14.90 -8.51 21.83
CA ARG A 245 14.68 -7.39 20.93
C ARG A 245 13.39 -6.71 21.33
N PHE A 246 13.49 -5.45 21.73
CA PHE A 246 12.33 -4.60 21.99
C PHE A 246 11.97 -3.79 20.76
N THR A 247 10.68 -3.58 20.55
CA THR A 247 10.12 -2.60 19.61
C THR A 247 8.97 -1.90 20.30
N ALA A 248 8.70 -0.64 19.96
CA ALA A 248 7.58 0.10 20.53
C ALA A 248 6.79 0.80 19.43
N PHE A 249 5.51 1.05 19.69
CA PHE A 249 4.64 1.82 18.81
C PHE A 249 3.69 2.70 19.63
N LEU A 250 3.42 3.89 19.09
CA LEU A 250 2.49 4.85 19.63
C LEU A 250 1.15 4.70 18.93
N THR A 251 0.06 4.68 19.69
CA THR A 251 -1.29 4.50 19.13
C THR A 251 -2.35 5.23 19.96
N ASP A 252 -3.46 5.65 19.34
CA ASP A 252 -4.64 6.18 20.06
C ASP A 252 -5.85 5.23 19.98
N GLN A 253 -5.61 3.97 19.59
CA GLN A 253 -6.66 2.96 19.51
C GLN A 253 -7.26 2.66 20.90
N PRO A 254 -8.60 2.58 21.03
CA PRO A 254 -9.27 2.36 22.31
C PRO A 254 -9.25 0.89 22.77
N ASP A 255 -8.81 -0.05 21.91
CA ASP A 255 -8.81 -1.49 22.19
C ASP A 255 -7.90 -1.83 23.39
N GLN A 256 -8.44 -2.55 24.37
CA GLN A 256 -7.70 -2.95 25.57
C GLN A 256 -6.87 -4.23 25.36
N GLY A 257 -7.12 -4.97 24.29
CA GLY A 257 -6.36 -6.16 23.93
C GLY A 257 -4.99 -5.83 23.36
N LEU A 258 -3.96 -5.79 24.21
CA LEU A 258 -2.58 -5.47 23.81
C LEU A 258 -2.07 -6.34 22.65
N ALA A 259 -2.39 -7.64 22.68
CA ALA A 259 -2.00 -8.57 21.62
C ALA A 259 -2.65 -8.22 20.26
N ARG A 260 -3.90 -7.72 20.25
CA ARG A 260 -4.57 -7.24 19.03
C ARG A 260 -3.97 -5.94 18.52
N LEU A 261 -3.66 -5.00 19.42
CA LEU A 261 -2.96 -3.76 19.05
C LEU A 261 -1.62 -4.05 18.37
N ASP A 262 -0.85 -4.96 18.95
CA ASP A 262 0.41 -5.45 18.37
C ASP A 262 0.19 -6.07 16.99
N ALA A 263 -0.75 -7.01 16.86
CA ALA A 263 -1.03 -7.66 15.59
C ALA A 263 -1.42 -6.64 14.50
N ARG A 264 -2.29 -5.67 14.83
CA ARG A 264 -2.66 -4.59 13.92
C ARG A 264 -1.48 -3.71 13.54
N HIS A 265 -0.62 -3.34 14.49
CA HIS A 265 0.59 -2.58 14.20
C HIS A 265 1.50 -3.36 13.25
N ARG A 266 1.76 -4.63 13.55
CA ARG A 266 2.58 -5.52 12.69
C ARG A 266 1.99 -5.75 11.31
N GLY A 267 0.68 -5.54 11.13
CA GLY A 267 0.05 -5.60 9.81
C GLY A 267 0.65 -4.58 8.83
N HIS A 268 1.27 -3.50 9.34
CA HIS A 268 2.01 -2.53 8.54
C HIS A 268 3.09 -3.16 7.67
N ALA A 269 3.69 -4.29 8.09
CA ALA A 269 4.71 -4.99 7.30
C ALA A 269 4.20 -5.45 5.91
N ARG A 270 2.88 -5.55 5.69
CA ARG A 270 2.31 -5.83 4.37
C ARG A 270 2.64 -4.76 3.33
N VAL A 271 2.96 -3.53 3.76
CA VAL A 271 3.43 -2.46 2.87
C VAL A 271 4.72 -2.84 2.14
N GLU A 272 5.60 -3.61 2.78
CA GLU A 272 6.87 -4.04 2.19
C GLU A 272 6.64 -4.98 1.01
N ASP A 273 5.63 -5.84 1.10
CA ASP A 273 5.22 -6.72 0.01
C ASP A 273 4.57 -5.94 -1.14
N CYS A 274 3.77 -4.91 -0.84
CA CYS A 274 3.23 -4.00 -1.84
C CYS A 274 4.35 -3.31 -2.62
N ILE A 275 5.33 -2.76 -1.89
CA ILE A 275 6.52 -2.12 -2.46
C ILE A 275 7.36 -3.10 -3.26
N ARG A 276 7.48 -4.35 -2.82
CA ARG A 276 8.18 -5.41 -3.56
C ARG A 276 7.47 -5.70 -4.88
N CYS A 277 6.14 -5.86 -4.87
CA CYS A 277 5.34 -6.04 -6.08
C CYS A 277 5.54 -4.86 -7.04
N ASP A 278 5.47 -3.63 -6.53
CA ASP A 278 5.67 -2.43 -7.33
C ASP A 278 7.08 -2.33 -7.91
N LYS A 279 8.09 -2.79 -7.17
CA LYS A 279 9.47 -2.88 -7.68
C LYS A 279 9.57 -3.86 -8.84
N ASP A 280 8.83 -4.95 -8.81
CA ASP A 280 8.80 -5.94 -9.88
C ASP A 280 7.97 -5.47 -11.09
N THR A 281 7.03 -4.54 -10.90
CA THR A 281 6.22 -3.93 -11.97
C THR A 281 6.74 -2.59 -12.50
N GLY A 282 7.85 -2.06 -11.96
CA GLY A 282 8.57 -0.92 -12.56
C GLY A 282 9.12 0.13 -11.61
N LEU A 283 8.85 0.04 -10.30
CA LEU A 283 9.30 1.01 -9.29
C LEU A 283 10.81 0.89 -8.99
N ARG A 284 11.42 -0.26 -9.26
CA ARG A 284 12.83 -0.54 -8.93
C ARG A 284 13.78 0.43 -9.63
N THR A 285 13.46 0.79 -10.88
CA THR A 285 14.28 1.65 -11.72
C THR A 285 13.40 2.60 -12.52
N LEU A 286 13.32 3.85 -12.09
CA LEU A 286 12.53 4.88 -12.76
C LEU A 286 13.21 5.30 -14.07
N PRO A 287 12.57 5.19 -15.26
CA PRO A 287 13.27 5.20 -16.54
C PRO A 287 13.51 6.59 -17.14
N CYS A 288 12.83 7.63 -16.65
CA CYS A 288 12.86 8.96 -17.26
C CYS A 288 13.99 9.83 -16.73
N ASP A 289 14.29 10.88 -17.50
CA ASP A 289 15.31 11.89 -17.27
C ASP A 289 14.86 12.98 -16.28
N THR A 290 13.56 13.29 -16.25
CA THR A 290 12.98 14.34 -15.38
C THR A 290 12.17 13.78 -14.23
N LEU A 291 12.13 14.51 -13.12
CA LEU A 291 11.32 14.12 -11.96
C LEU A 291 9.83 14.07 -12.33
N ALA A 292 9.33 15.05 -13.09
CA ALA A 292 7.94 15.09 -13.55
C ALA A 292 7.54 13.86 -14.39
N ARG A 293 8.38 13.44 -15.34
CA ARG A 293 8.12 12.22 -16.14
C ARG A 293 8.18 10.95 -15.30
N ASN A 294 9.08 10.89 -14.32
CA ASN A 294 9.13 9.77 -13.38
C ASN A 294 7.94 9.77 -12.41
N ALA A 295 7.33 10.92 -12.10
CA ALA A 295 6.09 10.98 -11.34
C ALA A 295 4.91 10.41 -12.13
N VAL A 296 4.84 10.67 -13.44
CA VAL A 296 3.89 9.98 -14.34
C VAL A 296 4.13 8.47 -14.35
N TRP A 297 5.39 8.05 -14.41
CA TRP A 297 5.74 6.63 -14.32
C TRP A 297 5.28 5.99 -13.02
N LEU A 298 5.42 6.70 -11.89
CA LEU A 298 4.93 6.24 -10.60
C LEU A 298 3.41 6.04 -10.62
N GLU A 299 2.63 7.00 -11.13
CA GLU A 299 1.18 6.84 -11.23
C GLU A 299 0.76 5.66 -12.14
N LEU A 300 1.54 5.35 -13.17
CA LEU A 300 1.31 4.15 -13.99
C LEU A 300 1.53 2.86 -13.19
N ILE A 301 2.55 2.82 -12.32
CA ILE A 301 2.80 1.68 -11.43
C ILE A 301 1.63 1.52 -10.45
N LEU A 302 1.18 2.60 -9.82
CA LEU A 302 0.04 2.56 -8.89
C LEU A 302 -1.25 2.10 -9.59
N SER A 303 -1.47 2.55 -10.82
CA SER A 303 -2.59 2.07 -11.66
C SER A 303 -2.49 0.57 -11.95
N ALA A 304 -1.28 0.08 -12.28
CA ALA A 304 -1.06 -1.34 -12.53
C ALA A 304 -1.28 -2.18 -11.25
N HIS A 305 -0.85 -1.68 -10.10
CA HIS A 305 -1.09 -2.30 -8.79
C HIS A 305 -2.59 -2.46 -8.52
N ASP A 306 -3.37 -1.40 -8.71
CA ASP A 306 -4.83 -1.44 -8.53
C ASP A 306 -5.47 -2.48 -9.47
N LEU A 307 -5.09 -2.51 -10.75
CA LEU A 307 -5.63 -3.47 -11.73
C LEU A 307 -5.32 -4.93 -11.37
N ILE A 308 -4.12 -5.22 -10.86
CA ILE A 308 -3.74 -6.57 -10.40
C ILE A 308 -4.64 -6.99 -9.25
N ASN A 309 -4.89 -6.10 -8.29
CA ASN A 309 -5.72 -6.40 -7.12
C ASN A 309 -7.21 -6.50 -7.45
N TYR A 310 -7.74 -5.61 -8.29
CA TYR A 310 -9.15 -5.65 -8.68
C TYR A 310 -9.51 -6.92 -9.46
N ARG A 311 -8.58 -7.44 -10.27
CA ARG A 311 -8.76 -8.75 -10.90
C ARG A 311 -9.02 -9.82 -9.84
N VAL A 312 -8.23 -9.84 -8.76
CA VAL A 312 -8.44 -10.78 -7.66
C VAL A 312 -9.80 -10.52 -7.03
N CYS A 313 -10.10 -9.28 -6.60
CA CYS A 313 -11.35 -8.96 -5.89
C CYS A 313 -12.62 -9.33 -6.67
N VAL A 314 -12.67 -9.04 -7.98
CA VAL A 314 -13.86 -9.24 -8.82
C VAL A 314 -13.98 -10.68 -9.34
N THR A 315 -12.86 -11.37 -9.56
CA THR A 315 -12.91 -12.77 -10.07
C THR A 315 -12.92 -13.81 -8.94
N ALA A 316 -12.43 -13.46 -7.75
CA ALA A 316 -12.42 -14.28 -6.56
C ALA A 316 -13.76 -14.26 -5.83
N GLY A 317 -14.85 -14.64 -6.49
CA GLY A 317 -16.13 -14.89 -5.83
C GLY A 317 -16.13 -16.07 -4.85
N ASN A 318 -14.97 -16.51 -4.32
CA ASN A 318 -14.74 -17.47 -3.22
C ASN A 318 -13.28 -17.97 -3.21
N PHE A 319 -12.28 -17.11 -2.98
CA PHE A 319 -10.99 -17.65 -2.50
C PHE A 319 -11.00 -17.61 -0.96
N PRO A 320 -11.02 -18.77 -0.27
CA PRO A 320 -10.84 -18.76 1.17
C PRO A 320 -9.46 -18.16 1.48
N ALA A 321 -9.43 -17.19 2.38
CA ALA A 321 -8.21 -16.64 2.98
C ALA A 321 -7.45 -17.77 3.70
N THR A 322 -6.72 -18.59 2.95
CA THR A 322 -6.09 -19.82 3.49
C THR A 322 -4.58 -19.80 3.45
N THR A 323 -3.98 -18.61 3.41
CA THR A 323 -2.59 -18.46 3.81
C THR A 323 -2.41 -17.10 4.49
N CYS A 324 -1.71 -17.08 5.63
CA CYS A 324 -1.32 -15.89 6.38
C CYS A 324 -0.29 -15.01 5.59
N GLY A 325 -0.27 -15.12 4.25
CA GLY A 325 0.60 -14.42 3.31
C GLY A 325 -0.22 -13.69 2.24
N ASN A 326 0.34 -12.65 1.66
CA ASN A 326 -0.37 -11.78 0.72
C ASN A 326 -0.80 -12.56 -0.54
N VAL A 327 -2.08 -12.45 -0.91
CA VAL A 327 -2.65 -13.10 -2.11
C VAL A 327 -1.95 -12.61 -3.38
N VAL A 328 -1.45 -11.38 -3.35
CA VAL A 328 -0.67 -10.75 -4.43
C VAL A 328 0.61 -11.53 -4.74
N ASP A 329 1.26 -12.12 -3.73
CA ASP A 329 2.46 -12.95 -3.93
C ASP A 329 2.16 -14.25 -4.68
N ASN A 330 1.02 -14.86 -4.40
CA ASN A 330 0.60 -16.07 -5.09
C ASN A 330 0.16 -15.76 -6.53
N CYS A 331 -0.44 -14.59 -6.77
CA CYS A 331 -0.79 -14.14 -8.12
C CYS A 331 0.42 -13.72 -8.96
N ILE A 332 1.51 -13.22 -8.38
CA ILE A 332 2.72 -12.85 -9.13
C ILE A 332 3.69 -14.03 -9.25
N SER A 333 3.80 -14.90 -8.25
CA SER A 333 4.72 -16.06 -8.30
C SER A 333 4.18 -17.25 -9.09
N GLY A 334 2.85 -17.46 -9.10
CA GLY A 334 2.21 -18.55 -9.86
C GLY A 334 2.11 -18.27 -11.36
N TYR A 335 2.13 -17.00 -11.75
CA TYR A 335 2.25 -16.58 -13.13
C TYR A 335 3.70 -16.23 -13.39
N LYS A 336 4.47 -17.19 -13.95
CA LYS A 336 5.68 -16.82 -14.70
C LYS A 336 5.28 -15.64 -15.59
N THR A 337 6.08 -14.58 -15.53
CA THR A 337 6.00 -13.31 -16.26
C THR A 337 5.92 -13.50 -17.78
N GLU A 338 4.87 -14.13 -18.28
CA GLU A 338 4.57 -14.34 -19.69
C GLU A 338 3.27 -13.63 -20.11
N CYS A 339 2.52 -13.08 -19.15
CA CYS A 339 1.29 -12.33 -19.42
C CYS A 339 1.28 -10.99 -18.67
N LEU A 340 2.11 -10.05 -19.10
CA LEU A 340 1.88 -8.60 -18.99
C LEU A 340 2.95 -7.91 -19.86
N PHE A 341 2.48 -7.30 -20.96
CA PHE A 341 3.23 -6.50 -21.94
C PHE A 341 4.08 -7.27 -22.98
N LYS A 342 3.50 -7.50 -24.16
CA LYS A 342 4.24 -7.80 -25.39
C LYS A 342 3.90 -6.73 -26.44
N VAL A 343 4.92 -6.02 -26.93
CA VAL A 343 4.78 -5.07 -28.04
C VAL A 343 4.95 -5.85 -29.34
N GLU A 344 3.88 -6.00 -30.13
CA GLU A 344 4.01 -6.35 -31.54
C GLU A 344 4.10 -5.07 -32.37
N SER A 345 5.27 -4.82 -32.96
CA SER A 345 5.45 -3.74 -33.93
C SER A 345 4.79 -4.15 -35.24
N ASN A 346 3.52 -3.83 -35.40
CA ASN A 346 2.86 -4.00 -36.69
C ASN A 346 3.37 -2.91 -37.64
N LYS A 347 4.15 -3.31 -38.64
CA LYS A 347 4.84 -2.40 -39.58
C LYS A 347 3.91 -1.62 -40.52
N ASP A 348 2.61 -1.81 -40.43
CA ASP A 348 1.64 -1.33 -41.43
C ASP A 348 0.80 -0.12 -40.99
N TYR A 349 1.02 0.46 -39.81
CA TYR A 349 0.37 1.72 -39.41
C TYR A 349 1.42 2.77 -39.06
N GLY A 350 1.40 3.86 -39.84
CA GLY A 350 2.28 5.01 -39.68
C GLY A 350 2.11 5.72 -38.34
N ASP A 351 3.11 6.54 -38.02
CA ASP A 351 3.14 7.50 -36.90
C ASP A 351 1.77 8.15 -36.62
N SER A 352 1.50 8.39 -35.33
CA SER A 352 0.30 9.02 -34.73
C SER A 352 -0.93 8.12 -34.60
N ASP A 353 -1.07 7.48 -33.44
CA ASP A 353 -2.22 7.65 -32.53
C ASP A 353 -2.12 6.67 -31.36
N LEU A 354 -2.43 7.16 -30.16
CA LEU A 354 -2.78 6.29 -29.04
C LEU A 354 -4.19 5.77 -29.33
N MET A 355 -4.27 4.71 -30.12
CA MET A 355 -5.51 3.96 -30.26
C MET A 355 -5.86 3.39 -28.88
N CYS A 356 -6.86 3.98 -28.24
CA CYS A 356 -7.72 3.23 -27.33
C CYS A 356 -8.44 2.21 -28.23
N THR A 357 -7.79 1.08 -28.51
CA THR A 357 -8.33 0.10 -29.46
C THR A 357 -9.54 -0.55 -28.81
N LYS A 358 -10.73 -0.21 -29.29
CA LYS A 358 -11.95 -0.99 -29.08
C LYS A 358 -11.68 -2.39 -29.65
N ILE A 359 -11.44 -3.39 -28.80
CA ILE A 359 -11.25 -4.77 -29.25
C ILE A 359 -12.63 -5.32 -29.66
N GLY A 360 -12.96 -5.16 -30.94
CA GLY A 360 -13.89 -5.99 -31.71
C GLY A 360 -15.38 -5.82 -31.44
N ASP A 361 -16.14 -5.53 -32.51
CA ASP A 361 -17.59 -5.74 -32.62
C ASP A 361 -17.94 -7.24 -32.52
N SER A 362 -17.80 -7.81 -31.32
CA SER A 362 -18.17 -9.21 -31.05
C SER A 362 -19.03 -9.34 -29.79
N GLY A 363 -20.05 -8.48 -29.66
CA GLY A 363 -21.24 -8.75 -28.84
C GLY A 363 -21.04 -9.26 -27.40
N SER A 364 -19.89 -8.98 -26.76
CA SER A 364 -19.52 -9.53 -25.46
C SER A 364 -18.94 -8.42 -24.58
N PRO A 365 -19.43 -8.20 -23.35
CA PRO A 365 -18.99 -7.11 -22.49
C PRO A 365 -17.76 -7.54 -21.69
N HIS A 366 -16.57 -7.29 -22.21
CA HIS A 366 -15.33 -7.42 -21.45
C HIS A 366 -14.59 -6.07 -21.47
N PHE A 367 -14.58 -5.40 -20.32
CA PHE A 367 -13.76 -4.22 -20.10
C PHE A 367 -12.33 -4.65 -19.76
N ALA A 368 -11.37 -4.30 -20.60
CA ALA A 368 -9.95 -4.41 -20.30
C ALA A 368 -9.25 -3.15 -20.80
N TYR A 369 -8.72 -2.34 -19.88
CA TYR A 369 -7.81 -1.24 -20.20
C TYR A 369 -6.37 -1.75 -20.16
N ALA A 370 -5.60 -1.51 -21.23
CA ALA A 370 -4.17 -1.81 -21.29
C ALA A 370 -3.39 -0.50 -21.47
N VAL A 371 -2.42 -0.23 -20.58
CA VAL A 371 -1.45 0.87 -20.73
C VAL A 371 -0.08 0.26 -20.95
N ALA A 372 0.49 0.40 -22.15
CA ALA A 372 1.78 -0.22 -22.51
C ALA A 372 2.93 0.79 -22.55
N TYR A 373 4.08 0.42 -21.97
CA TYR A 373 5.38 1.05 -22.27
C TYR A 373 6.48 0.00 -22.41
N GLY A 374 7.32 0.12 -23.45
CA GLY A 374 8.47 -0.76 -23.69
C GLY A 374 9.79 0.02 -23.60
N ILE A 375 10.75 -0.50 -22.82
CA ILE A 375 12.14 -0.06 -22.82
C ILE A 375 12.93 -1.02 -23.72
N HIS A 376 13.45 -0.52 -24.85
CA HIS A 376 14.36 -1.29 -25.68
C HIS A 376 15.73 -1.37 -25.00
N ASN A 377 16.08 -2.53 -24.45
CA ASN A 377 17.47 -2.88 -24.19
C ASN A 377 18.05 -3.52 -25.47
N ASN A 378 19.12 -2.91 -25.99
CA ASN A 378 19.84 -3.38 -27.15
C ASN A 378 20.59 -4.68 -26.84
N SER A 379 20.07 -5.82 -27.29
CA SER A 379 20.87 -7.00 -27.67
C SER A 379 20.05 -7.94 -28.56
N PRO A 380 20.51 -8.25 -29.79
CA PRO A 380 19.80 -9.17 -30.66
C PRO A 380 20.21 -10.61 -30.34
N LYS A 381 19.24 -11.49 -30.07
CA LYS A 381 19.16 -12.86 -30.60
C LYS A 381 17.98 -13.65 -30.01
N ASP A 382 17.12 -14.08 -30.92
CA ASP A 382 16.30 -15.29 -30.93
C ASP A 382 15.40 -15.62 -29.72
N THR A 383 14.08 -15.56 -29.92
CA THR A 383 13.17 -16.59 -29.38
C THR A 383 11.84 -16.61 -30.15
N ALA A 384 11.46 -17.82 -30.54
CA ALA A 384 10.36 -18.15 -31.45
C ALA A 384 8.96 -17.99 -30.82
N CYS A 385 7.95 -17.81 -31.69
CA CYS A 385 6.53 -17.77 -31.36
C CYS A 385 6.03 -19.06 -30.68
N GLY A 386 5.35 -18.93 -29.54
CA GLY A 386 4.50 -19.95 -28.91
C GLY A 386 3.07 -19.42 -28.78
N GLY A 387 2.08 -20.25 -29.14
CA GLY A 387 0.69 -19.88 -29.41
C GLY A 387 -0.24 -19.70 -28.21
N TRP A 388 -1.46 -19.27 -28.53
CA TRP A 388 -2.58 -18.94 -27.65
C TRP A 388 -3.15 -20.16 -26.89
N VAL A 389 -3.46 -20.00 -25.60
CA VAL A 389 -4.31 -20.93 -24.83
C VAL A 389 -5.62 -20.21 -24.50
N LYS A 390 -6.74 -20.74 -25.01
CA LYS A 390 -8.10 -20.27 -24.68
C LYS A 390 -8.50 -20.77 -23.28
N ALA A 391 -8.91 -19.87 -22.40
CA ALA A 391 -9.65 -20.21 -21.19
C ALA A 391 -11.15 -19.98 -21.46
N GLU A 392 -11.88 -21.08 -21.70
CA GLU A 392 -13.34 -21.09 -21.76
C GLU A 392 -13.87 -21.42 -20.35
N HIS A 393 -14.97 -20.78 -19.94
CA HIS A 393 -15.74 -20.88 -18.66
C HIS A 393 -15.62 -19.67 -17.69
N ALA A 394 -16.30 -18.58 -18.03
CA ALA A 394 -16.83 -17.59 -17.08
C ALA A 394 -17.97 -16.80 -17.75
N GLY A 395 -19.11 -17.45 -17.94
CA GLY A 395 -20.24 -16.85 -18.66
C GLY A 395 -21.56 -17.06 -17.92
N GLU A 396 -21.84 -16.21 -16.93
CA GLU A 396 -23.23 -15.87 -16.57
C GLU A 396 -23.42 -14.63 -15.68
N ALA A 397 -22.37 -14.08 -15.05
CA ALA A 397 -22.51 -12.89 -14.16
C ALA A 397 -22.38 -11.51 -14.86
N ALA A 398 -22.01 -11.44 -16.15
CA ALA A 398 -21.68 -10.18 -16.85
C ALA A 398 -22.84 -9.56 -17.66
N ARG A 399 -24.10 -10.01 -17.47
CA ARG A 399 -25.24 -9.61 -18.33
C ARG A 399 -25.98 -8.34 -17.91
N GLU A 400 -25.74 -7.75 -16.75
CA GLU A 400 -26.54 -6.61 -16.23
C GLU A 400 -25.84 -5.24 -16.19
N MET A 401 -24.59 -5.11 -16.63
CA MET A 401 -23.87 -3.82 -16.60
C MET A 401 -23.85 -3.15 -17.98
N ASN A 402 -24.90 -2.39 -18.30
CA ASN A 402 -24.95 -1.51 -19.46
C ASN A 402 -24.91 -0.05 -18.99
N VAL A 403 -23.71 0.53 -18.89
CA VAL A 403 -23.51 1.97 -18.59
C VAL A 403 -22.79 2.60 -19.78
N ASP A 404 -23.55 3.37 -20.58
CA ASP A 404 -23.01 4.22 -21.64
C ASP A 404 -22.29 5.43 -21.03
N ILE A 405 -20.97 5.53 -21.22
CA ILE A 405 -20.18 6.71 -20.84
C ILE A 405 -19.63 7.38 -22.11
N LEU A 406 -20.27 8.50 -22.44
CA LEU A 406 -19.78 9.71 -23.12
C LEU A 406 -19.35 9.64 -24.60
N THR A 407 -20.25 10.10 -25.47
CA THR A 407 -19.90 11.04 -26.55
C THR A 407 -20.33 12.45 -26.13
N SER A 408 -19.38 13.30 -25.74
CA SER A 408 -19.32 14.77 -25.96
C SER A 408 -18.24 15.41 -25.11
#